data_AF-A0AA39I0J4-F1
#
_entry.id   AF-A0AA39I0J4-F1
#
_cell.length_a   1.000
_cell.length_b   1.000
_cell.length_c   1.000
_cell.angle_alpha   90.00
_cell.angle_beta   90.00
_cell.angle_gamma   90.00
#
_symmetry.space_group_name_H-M   'P 1'
#
loop_
_entity.id
_entity.type
_entity.pdbx_description
1 polymer ?
#
loop_
_entity_poly.entity_id
_entity_poly.type
_entity_poly.pdbx_seq_one_letter_code
_entity_poly.pdbx_strand_id
1 'polypeptide(L)'
;MKTLLVLLPFLFTVSLASTHCYGTQTECSGGCCPFAFAVCCPNGRACCPFGNICDEVQKVCRPKMNMKKFHTWIKPVPVVSKDLMQ
;
A
#
# COMPACT_ATOMS: atom_id res chain seq x y z
N MET A 1 18.69 -7.30 42.65
CA MET A 1 18.08 -6.01 42.24
C MET A 1 18.84 -5.45 41.04
N LYS A 2 18.73 -6.06 39.85
CA LYS A 2 19.40 -5.60 38.61
C LYS A 2 18.53 -5.81 37.36
N THR A 3 17.34 -6.38 37.53
CA THR A 3 16.40 -6.73 36.45
C THR A 3 15.63 -5.53 35.90
N LEU A 4 15.64 -4.38 36.58
CA LEU A 4 14.85 -3.21 36.20
C LEU A 4 15.49 -2.38 35.07
N LEU A 5 16.81 -2.50 34.85
CA LEU A 5 17.51 -1.74 33.82
C LEU A 5 17.34 -2.32 32.40
N VAL A 6 16.84 -3.56 32.28
CA VAL A 6 16.71 -4.28 30.99
C VAL A 6 15.29 -4.21 30.41
N LEU A 7 14.29 -3.76 31.19
CA LEU A 7 12.90 -3.59 30.74
C LEU A 7 12.64 -2.22 30.08
N LEU A 8 13.48 -1.22 30.36
CA LEU A 8 13.40 0.11 29.76
C LEU A 8 13.69 0.14 28.25
N PRO A 9 14.64 -0.62 27.66
CA PRO A 9 14.75 -0.70 26.20
C PRO A 9 13.63 -1.56 25.55
N PHE A 10 12.91 -2.38 26.31
CA PHE A 10 11.76 -3.15 25.80
C PHE A 10 10.50 -2.29 25.61
N LEU A 11 10.37 -1.17 26.34
CA LEU A 11 9.29 -0.20 26.15
C LEU A 11 9.69 1.00 25.28
N PHE A 12 10.99 1.23 25.05
CA PHE A 12 11.49 2.38 24.28
C PHE A 12 12.03 2.06 22.88
N THR A 13 12.26 0.78 22.51
CA THR A 13 12.61 0.42 21.13
C THR A 13 11.39 0.24 20.22
N VAL A 14 10.17 0.15 20.77
CA VAL A 14 8.92 -0.03 20.00
C VAL A 14 8.37 1.32 19.51
N SER A 15 9.23 2.26 19.14
CA SER A 15 8.80 3.62 18.73
C SER A 15 9.47 4.15 17.45
N LEU A 16 10.18 3.33 16.66
CA LEU A 16 10.73 3.82 15.38
C LEU A 16 10.68 2.86 14.19
N ALA A 17 9.65 2.02 14.13
CA ALA A 17 9.26 1.38 12.88
C ALA A 17 7.76 1.56 12.67
N SER A 18 7.33 2.81 12.48
CA SER A 18 5.99 3.08 11.96
C SER A 18 5.91 2.47 10.57
N THR A 19 5.39 1.24 10.49
CA THR A 19 5.18 0.50 9.24
C THR A 19 4.00 1.11 8.47
N HIS A 20 4.04 2.42 8.23
CA HIS A 20 3.01 3.17 7.55
C HIS A 20 3.59 3.74 6.27
N CYS A 21 2.81 3.68 5.20
CA CYS A 21 3.23 4.25 3.93
C CYS A 21 3.47 5.77 4.09
N TYR A 22 4.57 6.27 3.54
CA TYR A 22 4.94 7.68 3.65
C TYR A 22 4.20 8.54 2.61
N GLY A 23 3.84 9.77 3.00
CA GLY A 23 3.26 10.77 2.11
C GLY A 23 1.80 10.47 1.75
N THR A 24 1.48 10.48 0.46
CA THR A 24 0.13 10.31 -0.09
C THR A 24 -0.15 8.89 -0.59
N GLN A 25 0.69 7.93 -0.21
CA GLN A 25 0.56 6.52 -0.59
C GLN A 25 -0.62 5.86 0.14
N THR A 26 -1.28 4.96 -0.55
CA THR A 26 -2.32 4.12 0.04
C THR A 26 -1.71 2.84 0.59
N GLU A 27 -2.06 2.50 1.83
CA GLU A 27 -1.67 1.26 2.46
C GLU A 27 -2.66 0.14 2.10
N CYS A 28 -2.14 -0.93 1.51
CA CYS A 28 -2.86 -2.16 1.23
C CYS A 28 -2.31 -3.31 2.09
N SER A 29 -3.04 -4.43 2.15
CA SER A 29 -2.64 -5.57 2.98
C SER A 29 -1.23 -6.11 2.68
N GLY A 30 -0.77 -6.04 1.44
CA GLY A 30 0.55 -6.52 1.04
C GLY A 30 1.65 -5.46 1.05
N GLY A 31 1.34 -4.19 1.32
CA GLY A 31 2.32 -3.12 1.27
C GLY A 31 1.77 -1.76 0.83
N CYS A 32 2.66 -0.91 0.34
CA CYS A 32 2.36 0.46 -0.06
C CYS A 32 2.19 0.59 -1.57
N CYS A 33 1.20 1.36 -1.99
CA CYS A 33 1.05 1.70 -3.41
C CYS A 33 2.07 2.78 -3.81
N PRO A 34 2.79 2.62 -4.94
CA PRO A 34 3.75 3.63 -5.40
C PRO A 34 3.08 4.93 -5.91
N PHE A 35 1.78 4.90 -6.17
CA PHE A 35 1.03 6.07 -6.62
C PHE A 35 0.29 6.74 -5.46
N ALA A 36 0.25 8.06 -5.50
CA ALA A 36 -0.55 8.87 -4.59
C ALA A 36 -2.04 8.57 -4.75
N PHE A 37 -2.76 8.44 -3.63
CA PHE A 37 -4.21 8.23 -3.59
C PHE A 37 -4.67 7.03 -4.44
N ALA A 38 -3.83 6.01 -4.58
CA ALA A 38 -4.14 4.78 -5.28
C ALA A 38 -5.29 4.04 -4.59
N VAL A 39 -5.95 3.15 -5.33
CA VAL A 39 -6.93 2.22 -4.77
C VAL A 39 -6.34 0.83 -4.70
N CYS A 40 -6.52 0.16 -3.56
CA CYS A 40 -6.11 -1.23 -3.39
C CYS A 40 -7.04 -2.15 -4.19
N CYS A 41 -6.48 -3.12 -4.89
CA CYS A 41 -7.24 -4.26 -5.39
C CYS A 41 -7.73 -5.12 -4.21
N PRO A 42 -8.84 -5.87 -4.36
CA PRO A 42 -9.36 -6.74 -3.30
C PRO A 42 -8.34 -7.76 -2.79
N ASN A 43 -7.46 -8.28 -3.65
CA ASN A 43 -6.34 -9.12 -3.27
C ASN A 43 -5.32 -8.46 -2.32
N GLY A 44 -5.34 -7.13 -2.17
CA GLY A 44 -4.44 -6.35 -1.32
C GLY A 44 -2.96 -6.34 -1.74
N ARG A 45 -2.62 -6.97 -2.87
CA ARG A 45 -1.24 -7.12 -3.38
C ARG A 45 -0.97 -6.28 -4.62
N ALA A 46 -1.99 -5.61 -5.14
CA ALA A 46 -1.88 -4.72 -6.29
C ALA A 46 -2.69 -3.43 -6.09
N CYS A 47 -2.31 -2.41 -6.84
CA CYS A 47 -2.87 -1.06 -6.78
C CYS A 47 -3.28 -0.56 -8.16
N CYS A 48 -4.35 0.24 -8.20
CA CYS A 48 -4.76 0.99 -9.37
C CYS A 48 -4.65 2.51 -9.11
N PRO A 49 -4.42 3.34 -10.14
CA PRO A 49 -4.34 4.78 -9.98
C PRO A 49 -5.67 5.36 -9.47
N PHE A 50 -5.62 6.54 -8.86
CA PHE A 50 -6.81 7.27 -8.43
C PHE A 50 -7.85 7.38 -9.56
N GLY A 51 -9.13 7.24 -9.21
CA GLY A 51 -10.24 7.29 -10.17
C GLY A 51 -10.49 5.99 -10.95
N ASN A 52 -9.71 4.92 -10.71
CA ASN A 52 -9.95 3.60 -11.29
C ASN A 52 -10.57 2.61 -10.28
N ILE A 53 -11.02 1.48 -10.80
CA ILE A 53 -11.49 0.29 -10.08
C ILE A 53 -10.64 -0.87 -10.56
N CYS A 54 -10.20 -1.71 -9.65
CA CYS A 54 -9.52 -2.95 -10.00
C CYS A 54 -10.53 -4.01 -10.49
N ASP A 55 -10.38 -4.46 -11.72
CA ASP A 55 -11.04 -5.65 -12.25
C ASP A 55 -10.07 -6.83 -12.12
N GLU A 56 -10.30 -7.66 -11.10
CA GLU A 56 -9.45 -8.83 -10.81
C GLU A 56 -9.59 -9.94 -11.86
N VAL A 57 -10.75 -10.04 -12.50
CA VAL A 57 -11.03 -11.07 -13.51
C VAL A 57 -10.20 -10.80 -14.76
N GLN A 58 -10.20 -9.55 -15.21
CA GLN A 58 -9.45 -9.12 -16.38
C GLN A 58 -8.01 -8.71 -16.05
N LYS A 59 -7.66 -8.59 -14.76
CA LYS A 59 -6.38 -8.07 -14.26
C LYS A 59 -6.05 -6.69 -14.84
N VAL A 60 -7.04 -5.80 -14.84
CA VAL A 60 -6.92 -4.42 -15.34
C VAL A 60 -7.57 -3.42 -14.40
N CYS A 61 -7.09 -2.19 -14.43
CA CYS A 61 -7.70 -1.04 -13.79
C CYS A 61 -8.66 -0.38 -14.79
N ARG A 62 -9.94 -0.34 -14.45
CA ARG A 62 -11.00 0.28 -15.25
C ARG A 62 -11.37 1.63 -14.67
N PRO A 63 -11.56 2.68 -15.46
CA PRO A 63 -11.98 3.98 -14.93
C PRO A 63 -13.37 3.88 -14.29
N LYS A 64 -13.57 4.53 -13.14
CA LYS A 64 -14.89 4.62 -12.46
C LYS A 64 -15.92 5.35 -13.32
N MET A 65 -15.47 6.34 -14.08
CA MET A 65 -16.30 7.09 -15.02
C MET A 65 -16.10 6.53 -16.43
N ASN A 66 -17.19 6.51 -17.20
CA ASN A 66 -17.25 6.04 -18.59
C ASN A 66 -16.47 7.01 -19.51
N MET A 67 -15.17 7.18 -19.27
CA MET A 67 -14.28 7.98 -20.09
C MET A 67 -13.98 7.17 -21.34
N LYS A 68 -14.93 7.20 -22.29
CA LYS A 68 -14.92 6.51 -23.60
C LYS A 68 -13.69 6.78 -24.48
N LYS A 69 -12.70 7.54 -23.98
CA LYS A 69 -11.50 7.95 -24.69
C LYS A 69 -10.25 7.15 -24.30
N PHE A 70 -10.32 6.32 -23.26
CA PHE A 70 -9.20 5.51 -22.78
C PHE A 70 -9.41 4.04 -23.18
N HIS A 71 -9.02 3.69 -24.40
CA HIS A 71 -9.02 2.29 -24.87
C HIS A 71 -7.86 1.50 -24.24
N THR A 72 -7.00 2.16 -23.47
CA THR A 72 -5.80 1.56 -22.88
C THR A 72 -6.08 1.16 -21.45
N TRP A 73 -6.46 -0.11 -21.26
CA TRP A 73 -6.54 -0.73 -19.95
C TRP A 73 -5.20 -0.60 -19.21
N ILE A 74 -5.22 -0.04 -18.00
CA ILE A 74 -4.02 0.09 -17.18
C ILE A 74 -3.85 -1.22 -16.40
N LYS A 75 -2.66 -1.80 -16.38
CA LYS A 75 -2.41 -2.99 -15.56
C LYS A 75 -2.25 -2.60 -14.09
N PRO A 76 -2.78 -3.38 -13.13
CA PRO A 76 -2.53 -3.18 -11.71
C PRO A 76 -1.03 -3.27 -11.42
N VAL A 77 -0.53 -2.37 -10.59
CA VAL A 77 0.87 -2.34 -10.20
C VAL A 77 1.01 -3.05 -8.86
N PRO A 78 2.03 -3.91 -8.66
CA PRO A 78 2.23 -4.57 -7.39
C PRO A 78 2.47 -3.56 -6.27
N VAL A 79 2.02 -3.90 -5.06
CA VAL A 79 2.39 -3.17 -3.85
C VAL A 79 3.88 -3.34 -3.56
N VAL A 80 4.50 -2.31 -2.98
CA VAL A 80 5.85 -2.40 -2.44
C VAL A 80 5.74 -2.89 -1.00
N SER A 81 6.39 -4.01 -0.69
CA SER A 81 6.41 -4.56 0.67
C SER A 81 6.98 -3.53 1.64
N LYS A 82 6.34 -3.36 2.81
CA LYS A 82 6.77 -2.38 3.79
C LYS A 82 8.18 -2.68 4.34
N ASP A 83 8.58 -3.94 4.33
CA ASP A 83 9.91 -4.42 4.72
C ASP A 83 11.04 -3.95 3.77
N LEU A 84 10.69 -3.46 2.57
CA LEU A 84 11.66 -2.88 1.63
C LEU A 84 11.86 -1.37 1.84
N MET A 85 11.11 -0.74 2.74
CA MET A 85 11.27 0.67 3.13
C MET A 85 12.05 0.80 4.45
N GLN A 86 13.01 -0.11 4.69
CA GLN A 86 13.88 -0.16 5.87
C GLN A 86 15.18 0.61 5.65
#